data_AF-A0A259CF17-F1
#
_entry.id   AF-A0A259CF17-F1
#
_cell.length_a   1.000
_cell.length_b   1.000
_cell.length_c   1.000
_cell.angle_alpha   90.00
_cell.angle_beta   90.00
_cell.angle_gamma   90.00
#
_symmetry.space_group_name_H-M   'P 1'
#
loop_
_entity.id
_entity.type
_entity.pdbx_description
1 polymer ?
#
loop_
_entity_poly.entity_id
_entity_poly.type
_entity_poly.pdbx_seq_one_letter_code
_entity_poly.pdbx_strand_id
1 'polypeptide(L)'
;MVAVVHGVLAGLLIWGILRAPKAQRVVNPVWHLSFIGGIVAALPALALGRMELAQALLWGAMPIAGLIWGASLAQLIGRIPPAPLRPLLAIHLMPAALFTLVATGLGQVVLAQSFAAFGAVILLALLLGLRWVTLAGFSPLWGCFTFPLVSYAAALIGLGGQAEQIGLGLLAAAVPVVAGIAWKVIALWPTGKLAAKTNAAEA
;
A
#
# COMPACT_ATOMS: atom_id res chain seq x y z
N MET A 1 8.06 7.97 19.16
CA MET A 1 6.97 8.96 18.94
C MET A 1 6.03 8.56 17.80
N VAL A 2 6.51 8.34 16.57
CA VAL A 2 5.66 8.01 15.40
C VAL A 2 4.77 6.79 15.61
N ALA A 3 5.30 5.67 16.10
CA ALA A 3 4.52 4.45 16.35
C ALA A 3 3.41 4.64 17.40
N VAL A 4 3.65 5.47 18.42
CA VAL A 4 2.67 5.79 19.47
C VAL A 4 1.53 6.62 18.89
N VAL A 5 1.85 7.67 18.12
CA VAL A 5 0.84 8.49 17.44
C VAL A 5 0.01 7.66 16.46
N HIS A 6 0.66 6.74 15.73
CA HIS A 6 -0.03 5.84 14.82
C HIS A 6 -0.96 4.86 15.56
N GLY A 7 -0.53 4.34 16.71
CA GLY A 7 -1.36 3.50 17.58
C GLY A 7 -2.59 4.24 18.12
N VAL A 8 -2.43 5.50 18.53
CA VAL A 8 -3.57 6.36 18.96
C VAL A 8 -4.55 6.57 17.81
N LEU A 9 -4.05 6.91 16.61
CA LEU A 9 -4.89 7.05 15.42
C LEU A 9 -5.67 5.76 15.12
N ALA A 10 -4.99 4.61 15.13
CA ALA A 10 -5.63 3.32 14.90
C ALA A 10 -6.73 3.04 15.94
N GLY A 11 -6.49 3.33 17.21
CA GLY A 11 -7.49 3.20 18.28
C GLY A 11 -8.71 4.10 18.06
N LEU A 12 -8.50 5.36 17.67
CA LEU A 12 -9.57 6.30 17.35
C LEU A 12 -10.39 5.86 16.14
N LEU A 13 -9.74 5.30 15.11
CA LEU A 13 -10.42 4.76 13.93
C LEU A 13 -11.25 3.53 14.28
N ILE A 14 -10.72 2.60 15.08
CA ILE A 14 -11.49 1.44 15.59
C ILE A 14 -12.72 1.93 16.35
N TRP A 15 -12.54 2.89 17.25
CA TRP A 15 -13.64 3.48 18.01
C TRP A 15 -14.71 4.11 17.11
N GLY A 16 -14.30 4.86 16.08
CA GLY A 16 -15.22 5.42 15.09
C GLY A 16 -15.97 4.35 14.30
N ILE A 17 -15.28 3.30 13.82
CA ILE A 17 -15.88 2.18 13.07
C ILE A 17 -16.90 1.42 13.94
N LEU A 18 -16.58 1.20 15.22
CA LEU A 18 -17.49 0.53 16.16
C LEU A 18 -18.78 1.33 16.41
N ARG A 19 -18.75 2.65 16.21
CA ARG A 19 -19.91 3.55 16.33
C ARG A 19 -20.63 3.79 15.01
N ALA A 20 -19.97 3.58 13.86
CA ALA A 20 -20.58 3.77 12.56
C ALA A 20 -21.72 2.77 12.30
N PRO A 21 -22.74 3.12 11.49
CA PRO A 21 -23.74 2.17 11.00
C PRO A 21 -23.09 0.95 10.35
N LYS A 22 -23.67 -0.25 10.53
CA LYS A 22 -23.11 -1.50 9.99
C LYS A 22 -22.81 -1.42 8.49
N ALA A 23 -23.68 -0.76 7.72
CA ALA A 23 -23.52 -0.55 6.28
C ALA A 23 -22.25 0.24 5.89
N GLN A 24 -21.68 1.02 6.81
CA GLN A 24 -20.49 1.84 6.59
C GLN A 24 -19.20 1.17 7.10
N ARG A 25 -19.30 0.03 7.80
CA ARG A 25 -18.14 -0.73 8.33
C ARG A 25 -17.50 -1.60 7.25
N VAL A 26 -17.14 -0.98 6.13
CA VAL A 26 -16.56 -1.67 4.97
C VAL A 26 -15.04 -1.51 5.01
N VAL A 27 -14.34 -2.65 5.05
CA VAL A 27 -12.89 -2.67 4.90
C VAL A 27 -12.52 -2.22 3.49
N ASN A 28 -11.66 -1.21 3.38
CA ASN A 28 -11.17 -0.73 2.09
C ASN A 28 -9.63 -0.72 2.08
N PRO A 29 -8.99 -0.60 0.91
CA PRO A 29 -7.53 -0.70 0.82
C PRO A 29 -6.78 0.35 1.66
N VAL A 30 -7.39 1.52 1.93
CA VAL A 30 -6.79 2.58 2.76
C VAL A 30 -6.57 2.14 4.20
N TRP A 31 -7.29 1.11 4.68
CA TRP A 31 -7.05 0.50 6.00
C TRP A 31 -5.59 0.04 6.17
N HIS A 32 -4.91 -0.35 5.09
CA HIS A 32 -3.49 -0.68 5.16
C HIS A 32 -2.63 0.51 5.63
N LEU A 33 -2.99 1.74 5.25
CA LEU A 33 -2.28 2.95 5.68
C LEU A 33 -2.57 3.28 7.14
N SER A 34 -3.82 3.10 7.57
CA SER A 34 -4.29 3.48 8.90
C SER A 34 -3.90 2.50 10.01
N PHE A 35 -3.93 1.20 9.73
CA PHE A 35 -3.75 0.17 10.75
C PHE A 35 -2.38 -0.51 10.71
N ILE A 36 -1.66 -0.34 9.61
CA ILE A 36 -0.39 -1.01 9.40
C ILE A 36 0.70 -0.07 8.88
N GLY A 37 0.40 1.20 8.60
CA GLY A 37 1.39 2.18 8.14
C GLY A 37 2.57 2.35 9.11
N GLY A 38 2.36 2.03 10.39
CA GLY A 38 3.43 1.97 11.40
C GLY A 38 4.59 1.02 11.04
N ILE A 39 4.40 0.01 10.19
CA ILE A 39 5.48 -0.88 9.73
C ILE A 39 6.60 -0.13 9.01
N VAL A 40 6.31 1.05 8.42
CA VAL A 40 7.33 1.89 7.78
C VAL A 40 8.42 2.29 8.78
N ALA A 41 8.10 2.39 10.09
CA ALA A 41 9.08 2.68 11.13
C ALA A 41 10.07 1.52 11.40
N ALA A 42 9.81 0.32 10.88
CA ALA A 42 10.74 -0.80 11.00
C ALA A 42 12.01 -0.60 10.16
N LEU A 43 11.92 0.07 9.00
CA LEU A 43 13.08 0.35 8.15
C LEU A 43 14.15 1.23 8.86
N PRO A 44 13.81 2.40 9.45
CA PRO A 44 14.77 3.14 10.24
C PRO A 44 15.15 2.42 11.54
N ALA A 45 14.27 1.60 12.13
CA ALA A 45 14.65 0.77 13.28
C ALA A 45 15.78 -0.21 12.93
N LEU A 46 15.70 -0.87 11.77
CA LEU A 46 16.78 -1.70 11.22
C LEU A 46 18.06 -0.91 11.02
N ALA A 47 17.98 0.26 10.37
CA ALA A 47 19.14 1.12 10.13
C ALA A 47 19.82 1.60 11.44
N LEU A 48 19.06 1.74 12.52
CA LEU A 48 19.55 2.13 13.86
C LEU A 48 19.95 0.93 14.73
N GLY A 49 19.97 -0.29 14.17
CA GLY A 49 20.30 -1.52 14.90
C GLY A 49 19.24 -1.95 15.92
N ARG A 50 18.04 -1.37 15.90
CA ARG A 50 16.92 -1.69 16.80
C ARG A 50 16.13 -2.89 16.25
N MET A 51 16.79 -4.05 16.18
CA MET A 51 16.24 -5.26 15.55
C MET A 51 14.97 -5.77 16.24
N GLU A 52 14.93 -5.73 17.59
CA GLU A 52 13.74 -6.13 18.35
C GLU A 52 12.52 -5.27 18.03
N LEU A 53 12.71 -3.96 17.85
CA LEU A 53 11.63 -3.04 17.47
C LEU A 53 11.15 -3.34 16.05
N ALA A 54 12.05 -3.54 15.10
CA ALA A 54 11.69 -3.94 13.74
C ALA A 54 10.94 -5.28 13.73
N GLN A 55 11.36 -6.24 14.55
CA GLN A 55 10.71 -7.53 14.72
C GLN A 55 9.30 -7.40 15.28
N ALA A 56 9.12 -6.59 16.33
CA ALA A 56 7.82 -6.34 16.94
C ALA A 56 6.85 -5.64 15.97
N LEU A 57 7.34 -4.66 15.23
CA LEU A 57 6.56 -3.97 14.19
C LEU A 57 6.14 -4.95 13.08
N LEU A 58 7.04 -5.81 12.61
CA LEU A 58 6.75 -6.84 11.61
C LEU A 58 5.64 -7.78 12.08
N TRP A 59 5.83 -8.45 13.22
CA TRP A 59 4.86 -9.43 13.73
C TRP A 59 3.53 -8.79 14.16
N GLY A 60 3.53 -7.56 14.66
CA GLY A 60 2.29 -6.85 14.99
C GLY A 60 1.49 -6.45 13.74
N ALA A 61 2.18 -6.07 12.66
CA ALA A 61 1.58 -5.64 11.42
C ALA A 61 0.97 -6.80 10.60
N MET A 62 1.63 -7.96 10.55
CA MET A 62 1.21 -9.09 9.71
C MET A 62 -0.20 -9.62 9.95
N PRO A 63 -0.67 -9.91 11.18
CA PRO A 63 -2.01 -10.43 11.38
C PRO A 63 -3.07 -9.41 10.94
N ILE A 64 -2.84 -8.11 11.20
CA ILE A 64 -3.73 -7.03 10.77
C ILE A 64 -3.78 -6.95 9.24
N ALA A 65 -2.62 -7.04 8.57
CA ALA A 65 -2.56 -7.07 7.11
C ALA A 65 -3.30 -8.27 6.53
N GLY A 66 -3.12 -9.45 7.12
CA GLY A 66 -3.82 -10.68 6.75
C GLY A 66 -5.34 -10.53 6.83
N LEU A 67 -5.85 -9.93 7.92
CA LEU A 67 -7.27 -9.64 8.09
C LEU A 67 -7.79 -8.67 7.02
N ILE A 68 -7.02 -7.62 6.70
CA ILE A 68 -7.41 -6.64 5.67
C ILE A 68 -7.42 -7.29 4.29
N TRP A 69 -6.38 -8.03 3.91
CA TRP A 69 -6.34 -8.75 2.62
C TRP A 69 -7.50 -9.75 2.51
N GLY A 70 -7.73 -10.56 3.55
CA GLY A 70 -8.81 -11.54 3.56
C GLY A 70 -10.19 -10.90 3.42
N ALA A 71 -10.47 -9.86 4.21
CA ALA A 71 -11.73 -9.13 4.14
C ALA A 71 -11.91 -8.41 2.79
N SER A 72 -10.88 -7.77 2.27
CA SER A 72 -10.93 -7.08 0.97
C SER A 72 -11.11 -8.06 -0.18
N LEU A 73 -10.48 -9.24 -0.15
CA LEU A 73 -10.69 -10.27 -1.16
C LEU A 73 -12.12 -10.82 -1.13
N ALA A 74 -12.63 -11.15 0.06
CA ALA A 74 -14.02 -11.61 0.23
C ALA A 74 -15.03 -10.56 -0.28
N GLN A 75 -14.79 -9.28 0.01
CA GLN A 75 -15.63 -8.19 -0.49
C GLN A 75 -15.49 -8.00 -2.00
N LEU A 76 -14.29 -8.11 -2.57
CA LEU A 76 -14.08 -7.96 -4.00
C LEU A 76 -14.82 -9.03 -4.81
N ILE A 77 -14.87 -10.26 -4.29
CA ILE A 77 -15.64 -11.37 -4.85
C ILE A 77 -17.14 -11.08 -4.79
N GLY A 78 -17.64 -10.58 -3.65
CA GLY A 78 -19.07 -10.34 -3.46
C GLY A 78 -19.60 -9.03 -4.07
N ARG A 79 -18.77 -7.99 -4.16
CA ARG A 79 -19.16 -6.65 -4.61
C ARG A 79 -17.98 -5.91 -5.22
N ILE A 80 -18.01 -5.75 -6.53
CA ILE A 80 -17.00 -4.98 -7.26
C ILE A 80 -17.06 -3.50 -6.87
N PRO A 81 -15.91 -2.88 -6.50
CA PRO A 81 -15.86 -1.44 -6.24
C PRO A 81 -16.16 -0.64 -7.53
N PRO A 82 -16.82 0.52 -7.39
CA PRO A 82 -17.12 1.38 -8.54
C PRO A 82 -15.83 1.85 -9.20
N ALA A 83 -15.87 2.04 -10.53
CA ALA A 83 -14.68 2.30 -11.35
C ALA A 83 -13.74 3.41 -10.81
N PRO A 84 -14.24 4.56 -10.30
CA PRO A 84 -13.37 5.61 -9.76
C PRO A 84 -12.53 5.20 -8.54
N LEU A 85 -12.97 4.20 -7.76
CA LEU A 85 -12.31 3.75 -6.54
C LEU A 85 -11.34 2.59 -6.76
N ARG A 86 -11.39 1.93 -7.91
CA ARG A 86 -10.55 0.76 -8.23
C ARG A 86 -9.05 1.02 -8.12
N PRO A 87 -8.51 2.22 -8.44
CA PRO A 87 -7.08 2.49 -8.22
C PRO A 87 -6.60 2.16 -6.81
N LEU A 88 -7.45 2.37 -5.78
CA LEU A 88 -7.11 2.09 -4.38
C LEU A 88 -6.66 0.65 -4.14
N LEU A 89 -7.07 -0.31 -4.99
CA LEU A 89 -6.64 -1.71 -4.89
C LEU A 89 -5.11 -1.86 -4.99
N ALA A 90 -4.40 -0.92 -5.64
CA ALA A 90 -2.95 -0.91 -5.69
C ALA A 90 -2.28 -0.81 -4.31
N ILE A 91 -2.98 -0.26 -3.30
CA ILE A 91 -2.47 -0.16 -1.93
C ILE A 91 -2.23 -1.54 -1.32
N HIS A 92 -2.95 -2.58 -1.76
CA HIS A 92 -2.73 -3.96 -1.29
C HIS A 92 -1.33 -4.51 -1.58
N LEU A 93 -0.59 -3.94 -2.54
CA LEU A 93 0.78 -4.37 -2.85
C LEU A 93 1.78 -3.91 -1.77
N MET A 94 1.53 -2.77 -1.13
CA MET A 94 2.48 -2.15 -0.20
C MET A 94 2.85 -3.03 1.00
N PRO A 95 1.92 -3.68 1.73
CA PRO A 95 2.31 -4.45 2.91
C PRO A 95 3.19 -5.64 2.54
N ALA A 96 2.95 -6.30 1.40
CA ALA A 96 3.81 -7.37 0.91
C ALA A 96 5.23 -6.88 0.64
N ALA A 97 5.37 -5.69 0.03
CA ALA A 97 6.67 -5.05 -0.18
C ALA A 97 7.39 -4.72 1.14
N LEU A 98 6.68 -4.09 2.09
CA LEU A 98 7.27 -3.69 3.37
C LEU A 98 7.64 -4.90 4.24
N PHE A 99 6.82 -5.96 4.24
CA PHE A 99 7.18 -7.20 4.93
C PHE A 99 8.39 -7.88 4.32
N THR A 100 8.51 -7.86 2.99
CA THR A 100 9.70 -8.35 2.30
C THR A 100 10.95 -7.57 2.74
N LEU A 101 10.91 -6.23 2.67
CA LEU A 101 12.05 -5.38 3.07
C LEU A 101 12.47 -5.61 4.52
N VAL A 102 11.51 -5.62 5.44
CA VAL A 102 11.79 -5.76 6.87
C VAL A 102 12.28 -7.18 7.18
N ALA A 103 11.66 -8.20 6.62
CA ALA A 103 12.10 -9.59 6.80
C ALA A 103 13.51 -9.82 6.24
N THR A 104 13.83 -9.25 5.07
CA THR A 104 15.19 -9.26 4.51
C THR A 104 16.19 -8.63 5.48
N GLY A 105 15.89 -7.43 6.00
CA GLY A 105 16.78 -6.74 6.94
C GLY A 105 16.94 -7.45 8.29
N LEU A 106 15.97 -8.27 8.69
CA LEU A 106 16.03 -9.14 9.87
C LEU A 106 16.70 -10.51 9.59
N GLY A 107 17.12 -10.77 8.35
CA GLY A 107 17.68 -12.08 7.95
C GLY A 107 16.65 -13.22 7.87
N GLN A 108 15.36 -12.91 7.84
CA GLN A 108 14.26 -13.88 7.77
C GLN A 108 13.96 -14.27 6.33
N VAL A 109 14.91 -14.98 5.71
CA VAL A 109 14.95 -15.26 4.27
C VAL A 109 13.66 -15.89 3.74
N VAL A 110 13.15 -16.95 4.39
CA VAL A 110 11.94 -17.65 3.95
C VAL A 110 10.72 -16.73 3.98
N LEU A 111 10.59 -15.91 5.04
CA LEU A 111 9.49 -14.98 5.19
C LEU A 111 9.55 -13.86 4.14
N ALA A 112 10.75 -13.33 3.89
CA ALA A 112 10.98 -12.30 2.88
C ALA A 112 10.59 -12.80 1.48
N GLN A 113 11.05 -14.00 1.09
CA GLN A 113 10.71 -14.60 -0.19
C GLN A 113 9.20 -14.88 -0.31
N SER A 114 8.57 -15.33 0.77
CA SER A 114 7.13 -15.60 0.78
C SER A 114 6.30 -14.35 0.51
N PHE A 115 6.64 -13.23 1.15
CA PHE A 115 5.94 -11.97 0.90
C PHE A 115 6.29 -11.34 -0.44
N ALA A 116 7.50 -11.55 -0.96
CA ALA A 116 7.83 -11.13 -2.31
C ALA A 116 7.00 -11.90 -3.34
N ALA A 117 6.92 -13.23 -3.21
CA ALA A 117 6.07 -14.05 -4.07
C ALA A 117 4.59 -13.63 -3.97
N PHE A 118 4.08 -13.36 -2.77
CA PHE A 118 2.72 -12.85 -2.60
C PHE A 118 2.52 -11.48 -3.24
N GLY A 119 3.49 -10.57 -3.10
CA GLY A 119 3.50 -9.28 -3.79
C GLY A 119 3.52 -9.43 -5.31
N ALA A 120 4.21 -10.44 -5.85
CA ALA A 120 4.23 -10.73 -7.28
C ALA A 120 2.82 -11.12 -7.78
N VAL A 121 2.09 -11.94 -7.03
CA VAL A 121 0.69 -12.29 -7.35
C VAL A 121 -0.18 -11.03 -7.40
N ILE A 122 -0.06 -10.14 -6.42
CA ILE A 122 -0.83 -8.89 -6.39
C ILE A 122 -0.45 -7.99 -7.57
N LEU A 123 0.85 -7.81 -7.84
CA LEU A 123 1.33 -7.00 -8.95
C LEU A 123 0.84 -7.55 -10.29
N LEU A 124 0.95 -8.85 -10.52
CA LEU A 124 0.45 -9.50 -11.74
C LEU A 124 -1.06 -9.32 -11.89
N ALA A 125 -1.84 -9.48 -10.82
CA ALA A 125 -3.28 -9.22 -10.86
C ALA A 125 -3.60 -7.76 -11.22
N LEU A 126 -2.85 -6.79 -10.68
CA LEU A 126 -3.00 -5.37 -11.02
C LEU A 126 -2.60 -5.07 -12.47
N LEU A 127 -1.55 -5.71 -12.99
CA LEU A 127 -1.11 -5.55 -14.39
C LEU A 127 -2.11 -6.15 -15.37
N LEU A 128 -2.58 -7.38 -15.12
CA LEU A 128 -3.62 -8.03 -15.92
C LEU A 128 -4.95 -7.25 -15.86
N GLY A 129 -5.25 -6.68 -14.70
CA GLY A 129 -6.42 -5.84 -14.45
C GLY A 129 -6.23 -4.37 -14.80
N LEU A 130 -5.10 -3.93 -15.37
CA LEU A 130 -4.74 -2.51 -15.42
C LEU A 130 -5.79 -1.65 -16.12
N ARG A 131 -6.31 -2.11 -17.26
CA ARG A 131 -7.39 -1.44 -18.00
C ARG A 131 -8.67 -1.31 -17.17
N TRP A 132 -8.99 -2.34 -16.39
CA TRP A 132 -10.18 -2.36 -15.53
C TRP A 132 -10.03 -1.46 -14.31
N VAL A 133 -8.84 -1.42 -13.72
CA VAL A 133 -8.50 -0.55 -12.58
C VAL A 133 -8.51 0.92 -12.98
N THR A 134 -8.06 1.23 -14.18
CA THR A 134 -7.92 2.61 -14.69
C THR A 134 -9.11 3.09 -15.53
N LEU A 135 -10.19 2.31 -15.60
CA LEU A 135 -11.33 2.52 -16.49
C LEU A 135 -11.98 3.90 -16.37
N ALA A 136 -12.04 4.48 -15.17
CA ALA A 136 -12.62 5.82 -14.94
C ALA A 136 -11.74 6.97 -15.43
N GLY A 137 -10.59 6.67 -16.04
CA GLY A 137 -9.60 7.65 -16.46
C GLY A 137 -8.76 8.18 -15.30
N PHE A 138 -8.00 9.23 -15.58
CA PHE A 138 -7.11 9.83 -14.59
C PHE A 138 -7.89 10.55 -13.48
N SER A 139 -7.49 10.27 -12.24
CA SER A 139 -7.92 11.00 -11.05
C SER A 139 -6.74 11.13 -10.07
N PRO A 140 -6.82 12.03 -9.08
CA PRO A 140 -5.78 12.15 -8.05
C PRO A 140 -5.54 10.85 -7.26
N LEU A 141 -6.54 9.95 -7.25
CA LEU A 141 -6.40 8.62 -6.63
C LEU A 141 -5.31 7.79 -7.28
N TRP A 142 -4.89 8.07 -8.53
CA TRP A 142 -3.74 7.38 -9.14
C TRP A 142 -2.45 7.52 -8.31
N GLY A 143 -2.36 8.50 -7.40
CA GLY A 143 -1.28 8.57 -6.40
C GLY A 143 -1.08 7.26 -5.62
N CYS A 144 -2.12 6.44 -5.46
CA CYS A 144 -2.04 5.15 -4.78
C CYS A 144 -1.20 4.09 -5.51
N PHE A 145 -0.84 4.29 -6.79
CA PHE A 145 0.09 3.40 -7.49
C PHE A 145 1.55 3.65 -7.10
N THR A 146 1.88 4.85 -6.65
CA THR A 146 3.26 5.32 -6.55
C THR A 146 4.06 4.58 -5.48
N PHE A 147 3.70 4.76 -4.21
CA PHE A 147 4.39 4.16 -3.07
C PHE A 147 4.41 2.62 -3.12
N PRO A 148 3.30 1.91 -3.42
CA PRO A 148 3.34 0.45 -3.48
C PRO A 148 4.27 -0.08 -4.58
N LEU A 149 4.26 0.54 -5.77
CA LEU A 149 5.09 0.11 -6.89
C LEU A 149 6.58 0.30 -6.59
N VAL A 150 6.97 1.49 -6.11
CA VAL A 150 8.37 1.80 -5.79
C VAL A 150 8.85 0.96 -4.60
N SER A 151 8.02 0.78 -3.57
CA SER A 151 8.38 -0.05 -2.42
C SER A 151 8.57 -1.51 -2.81
N TYR A 152 7.74 -2.03 -3.72
CA TYR A 152 7.88 -3.41 -4.19
C TYR A 152 9.12 -3.60 -5.07
N ALA A 153 9.45 -2.61 -5.91
CA ALA A 153 10.72 -2.60 -6.63
C ALA A 153 11.92 -2.62 -5.67
N ALA A 154 11.90 -1.78 -4.64
CA ALA A 154 12.94 -1.76 -3.60
C ALA A 154 13.02 -3.08 -2.83
N ALA A 155 11.89 -3.73 -2.56
CA ALA A 155 11.83 -5.03 -1.89
C ALA A 155 12.53 -6.12 -2.71
N LEU A 156 12.28 -6.16 -4.01
CA LEU A 156 12.93 -7.10 -4.93
C LEU A 156 14.43 -6.84 -5.06
N ILE A 157 14.83 -5.56 -5.13
CA ILE A 157 16.25 -5.15 -5.07
C ILE A 157 16.90 -5.65 -3.78
N GLY A 158 16.24 -5.46 -2.63
CA GLY A 158 16.76 -5.89 -1.33
C GLY A 158 16.97 -7.40 -1.20
N LEU A 159 16.22 -8.23 -1.94
CA LEU A 159 16.42 -9.68 -1.95
C LEU A 159 17.72 -10.12 -2.66
N GLY A 160 18.27 -9.29 -3.54
CA GLY A 160 19.47 -9.63 -4.32
C GLY A 160 19.21 -10.64 -5.44
N GLY A 161 20.29 -11.05 -6.11
CA GLY A 161 20.27 -12.12 -7.12
C GLY A 161 19.36 -11.80 -8.32
N GLN A 162 18.56 -12.77 -8.74
CA GLN A 162 17.64 -12.57 -9.89
C GLN A 162 16.48 -11.62 -9.54
N ALA A 163 16.02 -11.62 -8.28
CA ALA A 163 14.97 -10.71 -7.83
C ALA A 163 15.42 -9.25 -7.96
N GLU A 164 16.70 -8.96 -7.70
CA GLU A 164 17.24 -7.61 -7.84
C GLU A 164 17.13 -7.07 -9.26
N GLN A 165 17.48 -7.87 -10.27
CA GLN A 165 17.36 -7.46 -11.67
C GLN A 165 15.91 -7.15 -12.05
N ILE A 166 14.96 -7.96 -11.57
CA ILE A 166 13.52 -7.72 -11.76
C ILE A 166 13.11 -6.42 -11.05
N GLY A 167 13.59 -6.21 -9.82
CA GLY A 167 13.36 -5.00 -9.04
C GLY A 167 13.89 -3.74 -9.72
N LEU A 168 15.09 -3.78 -10.29
CA LEU A 168 15.67 -2.68 -11.07
C LEU A 168 14.85 -2.38 -12.33
N GLY A 169 14.44 -3.42 -13.07
CA GLY A 169 13.55 -3.25 -14.22
C GLY A 169 12.20 -2.64 -13.83
N LEU A 170 11.62 -3.10 -12.72
CA LEU A 170 10.38 -2.55 -12.18
C LEU A 170 10.55 -1.10 -11.74
N LEU A 171 11.67 -0.76 -11.10
CA LEU A 171 11.99 0.62 -10.71
C LEU A 171 12.12 1.52 -11.95
N ALA A 172 12.82 1.06 -12.98
CA ALA A 172 12.97 1.80 -14.23
C ALA A 172 11.60 2.09 -14.89
N ALA A 173 10.67 1.12 -14.85
CA ALA A 173 9.30 1.31 -15.30
C ALA A 173 8.46 2.21 -14.37
N ALA A 174 8.71 2.15 -13.05
CA ALA A 174 8.00 2.96 -12.05
C ALA A 174 8.31 4.46 -12.18
N VAL A 175 9.56 4.82 -12.51
CA VAL A 175 9.98 6.23 -12.64
C VAL A 175 9.07 7.05 -13.57
N PRO A 176 8.88 6.69 -14.86
CA PRO A 176 8.00 7.47 -15.74
C PRO A 176 6.54 7.43 -15.30
N VAL A 177 6.06 6.35 -14.67
CA VAL A 177 4.70 6.27 -14.13
C VAL A 177 4.50 7.28 -12.99
N VAL A 178 5.40 7.29 -12.02
CA VAL A 178 5.35 8.19 -10.86
C VAL A 178 5.51 9.64 -11.31
N ALA A 179 6.49 9.93 -12.18
CA ALA A 179 6.69 11.28 -12.72
C ALA A 179 5.47 11.75 -13.53
N GLY A 180 4.88 10.89 -14.35
CA GLY A 180 3.67 11.19 -15.11
C GLY A 180 2.45 11.47 -14.24
N ILE A 181 2.26 10.71 -13.16
CA ILE A 181 1.21 10.96 -12.16
C ILE A 181 1.45 12.31 -11.47
N ALA A 182 2.67 12.56 -10.98
CA ALA A 182 3.05 13.80 -10.32
C ALA A 182 2.81 15.01 -11.23
N TRP A 183 3.27 14.94 -12.48
CA TRP A 183 3.05 15.99 -13.48
C TRP A 183 1.57 16.29 -13.68
N LYS A 184 0.73 15.25 -13.86
CA LYS A 184 -0.72 15.44 -14.03
C LYS A 184 -1.38 16.07 -12.81
N VAL A 185 -0.96 15.71 -11.60
CA VAL A 185 -1.47 16.34 -10.36
C VAL A 185 -1.07 17.81 -10.33
N ILE A 186 0.21 18.13 -10.53
CA ILE A 186 0.71 19.52 -10.53
C ILE A 186 0.02 20.35 -11.61
N ALA A 187 -0.17 19.81 -12.82
CA ALA A 187 -0.85 20.50 -13.92
C ALA A 187 -2.33 20.80 -13.63
N LEU A 188 -3.02 19.95 -12.86
CA LEU A 188 -4.41 20.18 -12.47
C LEU A 188 -4.56 21.14 -11.28
N TRP A 189 -3.53 21.26 -10.44
CA TRP A 189 -3.55 22.09 -9.24
C TRP A 189 -3.98 23.55 -9.47
N PRO A 190 -3.38 24.31 -10.40
CA PRO A 190 -3.74 25.72 -10.59
C PRO A 190 -5.16 25.92 -11.13
N THR A 191 -5.78 24.87 -11.67
CA THR A 191 -7.11 24.96 -12.29
C THR A 191 -8.27 24.76 -11.30
N GLY A 192 -8.00 24.48 -10.02
CA GLY A 192 -9.02 24.13 -9.02
C GLY A 192 -9.72 22.79 -9.26
N LYS A 193 -9.46 22.11 -10.39
CA LYS A 193 -10.09 20.84 -10.78
C LYS A 193 -9.75 19.68 -9.85
N LEU A 194 -8.63 19.76 -9.10
CA LEU A 194 -8.30 18.76 -8.09
C LEU A 194 -9.36 18.71 -6.99
N ALA A 195 -9.70 19.87 -6.41
CA ALA A 195 -10.66 19.95 -5.31
C ALA A 195 -12.04 19.46 -5.71
N ALA A 196 -12.50 19.78 -6.93
CA ALA A 196 -13.74 19.26 -7.49
C ALA A 196 -13.70 17.74 -7.73
N LYS A 197 -12.58 17.20 -8.23
CA LYS A 197 -12.43 15.76 -8.51
C LYS A 197 -12.25 14.90 -7.25
N THR A 198 -11.82 15.48 -6.13
CA THR A 198 -11.66 14.79 -4.84
C THR A 198 -12.79 15.07 -3.87
N ASN A 199 -13.82 15.81 -4.29
CA ASN A 199 -14.88 16.33 -3.43
C ASN A 199 -14.36 17.19 -2.24
N ALA A 200 -13.15 17.73 -2.34
CA ALA A 200 -12.55 18.54 -1.29
C ALA A 200 -13.03 20.00 -1.32
N ALA A 201 -13.70 20.42 -2.40
CA ALA A 201 -14.33 21.73 -2.50
C ALA A 201 -15.68 21.81 -1.75
N GLU A 202 -16.29 20.66 -1.44
CA GLU A 202 -17.61 20.55 -0.80
C GLU A 202 -17.53 20.05 0.66
N ALA A 203 -16.33 19.68 1.12
CA ALA A 203 -16.07 19.10 2.44
C ALA A 203 -15.86 20.16 3.53
#